data_AF-A0A7S0ITB7-F1
#
_entry.id   AF-A0A7S0ITB7-F1
#
_cell.length_a   1.000
_cell.length_b   1.000
_cell.length_c   1.000
_cell.angle_alpha   90.00
_cell.angle_beta   90.00
_cell.angle_gamma   90.00
#
_symmetry.space_group_name_H-M   'P 1'
#
loop_
_entity.id
_entity.type
_entity.pdbx_description
1 polymer ?
#
loop_
_entity_poly.entity_id
_entity_poly.type
_entity_poly.pdbx_seq_one_letter_code
_entity_poly.pdbx_strand_id
1 'polypeptide(L)'
;DAMLMHWPCDSTDDNVATWRVLESLVFDGRARTIGVSNFNASSLDALLPHVRVKPALNQCGFSIAGHLGILYRNNTWGRDDATLSRCRELGITYFAYSPLGGWALGGTARVLHDPTVRAIATTHNR
;
A
#
# COMPACT_ATOMS: atom_id res chain seq x y z
N ASP A 1 -12.39 -11.00 -0.10
CA ASP A 1 -12.52 -9.90 -1.08
C ASP A 1 -12.51 -8.57 -0.37
N ALA A 2 -11.98 -7.51 -0.99
CA ALA A 2 -11.97 -6.16 -0.43
C ALA A 2 -12.22 -5.11 -1.51
N MET A 3 -12.88 -4.02 -1.15
CA MET A 3 -13.03 -2.83 -1.98
C MET A 3 -12.13 -1.72 -1.45
N LEU A 4 -11.33 -1.08 -2.32
CA LEU A 4 -10.30 -0.14 -1.90
C LEU A 4 -10.55 1.26 -2.44
N MET A 5 -10.33 2.27 -1.61
CA MET A 5 -10.10 3.62 -2.08
C MET A 5 -8.72 3.67 -2.76
N HIS A 6 -8.69 3.85 -4.08
CA HIS A 6 -7.50 3.60 -4.89
C HIS A 6 -6.35 4.58 -4.62
N TRP A 7 -6.66 5.86 -4.45
CA TRP A 7 -5.70 6.91 -4.12
C TRP A 7 -6.30 7.82 -3.05
N PRO A 8 -5.47 8.45 -2.19
CA PRO A 8 -5.94 9.56 -1.39
C PRO A 8 -6.39 10.71 -2.30
N CYS A 9 -7.48 11.36 -1.90
CA CYS A 9 -7.93 12.64 -2.43
C CYS A 9 -6.97 13.77 -2.02
N ASP A 10 -7.16 14.95 -2.63
CA ASP A 10 -6.32 16.13 -2.41
C ASP A 10 -6.39 16.67 -0.96
N SER A 11 -7.47 16.40 -0.23
CA SER A 11 -7.67 16.85 1.15
C SER A 11 -8.08 15.72 2.10
N THR A 12 -7.82 15.91 3.40
CA THR A 12 -8.29 14.99 4.46
C THR A 12 -9.82 14.92 4.48
N ASP A 13 -10.50 16.05 4.30
CA ASP A 13 -11.97 16.09 4.32
C ASP A 13 -12.59 15.27 3.18
N ASP A 14 -12.01 15.34 1.97
CA ASP A 14 -12.45 14.53 0.83
C ASP A 14 -12.17 13.04 1.04
N ASN A 15 -11.02 12.72 1.66
CA ASN A 15 -10.71 11.35 2.07
C ASN A 15 -11.74 10.81 3.07
N VAL A 16 -12.12 11.61 4.06
CA VAL A 16 -13.14 11.25 5.06
C VAL A 16 -14.51 11.11 4.41
N ALA A 17 -14.90 12.03 3.52
CA ALA A 17 -16.17 11.96 2.80
C ALA A 17 -16.25 10.69 1.93
N THR A 18 -15.19 10.39 1.18
CA THR A 18 -15.09 9.18 0.37
C THR A 18 -15.13 7.93 1.25
N TRP A 19 -14.37 7.91 2.35
CA TRP A 19 -14.36 6.77 3.27
C TRP A 19 -15.74 6.46 3.85
N ARG A 20 -16.52 7.49 4.22
CA ARG A 20 -17.90 7.32 4.71
C ARG A 20 -18.81 6.63 3.69
N VAL A 21 -18.58 6.82 2.39
CA VAL A 21 -19.30 6.08 1.35
C VAL A 21 -18.87 4.61 1.32
N LEU A 22 -17.58 4.30 1.49
CA LEU A 22 -17.13 2.91 1.63
C LEU A 22 -17.73 2.24 2.88
N GLU A 23 -17.83 2.98 4.00
CA GLU A 23 -18.48 2.49 5.23
C GLU A 23 -19.97 2.16 5.01
N SER A 24 -20.72 3.01 4.31
CA SER A 24 -22.13 2.73 4.04
C SER A 24 -22.30 1.45 3.21
N LEU A 25 -21.40 1.20 2.26
CA LEU A 25 -21.39 -0.04 1.48
C LEU A 25 -21.12 -1.28 2.35
N VAL A 26 -20.39 -1.16 3.46
CA VAL A 26 -20.25 -2.24 4.44
C VAL A 26 -21.54 -2.42 5.24
N PHE A 27 -22.13 -1.34 5.75
CA PHE A 27 -23.37 -1.40 6.53
C PHE A 27 -24.55 -1.94 5.72
N ASP A 28 -24.59 -1.63 4.41
CA ASP A 28 -25.60 -2.14 3.47
C ASP A 28 -25.31 -3.59 3.02
N GLY A 29 -24.24 -4.22 3.49
CA GLY A 29 -23.85 -5.59 3.13
C GLY A 29 -23.31 -5.75 1.71
N ARG A 30 -22.99 -4.66 1.02
CA ARG A 30 -22.50 -4.64 -0.37
C ARG A 30 -21.00 -4.85 -0.48
N ALA A 31 -20.24 -4.54 0.58
CA ALA A 31 -18.82 -4.82 0.71
C ALA A 31 -18.55 -5.56 2.02
N ARG A 32 -17.83 -6.70 1.97
CA ARG A 32 -17.43 -7.43 3.19
C ARG A 32 -16.24 -6.80 3.90
N THR A 33 -15.35 -6.17 3.15
CA THR A 33 -14.10 -5.61 3.65
C THR A 33 -13.75 -4.39 2.83
N ILE A 34 -13.32 -3.33 3.51
CA ILE A 34 -12.87 -2.10 2.88
C ILE A 34 -11.45 -1.76 3.32
N GLY A 35 -10.71 -1.11 2.44
CA GLY A 35 -9.33 -0.71 2.69
C GLY A 35 -8.96 0.51 1.85
N VAL A 36 -7.71 0.93 1.99
CA VAL A 36 -7.14 2.03 1.22
C VAL A 36 -6.01 1.51 0.35
N SER A 37 -5.60 2.33 -0.61
CA SER A 37 -4.43 2.08 -1.45
C SER A 37 -3.67 3.39 -1.57
N ASN A 38 -2.33 3.32 -1.57
CA ASN A 38 -1.43 4.46 -1.75
C ASN A 38 -1.46 5.51 -0.63
N PHE A 39 -1.96 5.16 0.56
CA PHE A 39 -1.96 6.04 1.73
C PHE A 39 -0.59 5.96 2.42
N ASN A 40 0.04 7.11 2.67
CA ASN A 40 1.22 7.17 3.53
C ASN A 40 0.82 7.23 5.02
N ALA A 41 1.80 7.09 5.92
CA ALA A 41 1.58 7.14 7.37
C ALA A 41 0.77 8.39 7.81
N SER A 42 1.11 9.57 7.30
CA SER A 42 0.41 10.81 7.64
C SER A 42 -1.04 10.82 7.17
N SER A 43 -1.33 10.34 5.96
CA SER A 43 -2.70 10.22 5.45
C SER A 43 -3.53 9.20 6.25
N LEU A 44 -2.91 8.11 6.72
CA LEU A 44 -3.58 7.16 7.62
C LEU A 44 -3.92 7.82 8.96
N ASP A 45 -2.95 8.49 9.57
CA ASP A 45 -3.14 9.16 10.87
C ASP A 45 -4.16 10.29 10.80
N ALA A 46 -4.25 10.98 9.66
CA ALA A 46 -5.27 12.00 9.43
C ALA A 46 -6.67 11.41 9.22
N LEU A 47 -6.79 10.23 8.57
CA LEU A 47 -8.09 9.60 8.29
C LEU A 47 -8.70 8.95 9.54
N LEU A 48 -7.90 8.20 10.30
CA LEU A 48 -8.37 7.30 11.37
C LEU A 48 -9.24 7.95 12.47
N PRO A 49 -9.02 9.20 12.90
CA PRO A 49 -9.88 9.85 13.89
C PRO A 49 -11.34 10.01 13.43
N HIS A 50 -11.61 9.89 12.13
CA HIS A 50 -12.92 10.18 11.53
C HIS A 50 -13.68 8.94 11.05
N VAL A 51 -13.10 7.75 11.18
CA VAL A 51 -13.69 6.50 10.66
C VAL A 51 -14.41 5.70 11.75
N ARG A 52 -15.51 5.05 11.36
CA ARG A 52 -16.24 4.05 12.15
C ARG A 52 -15.77 2.63 11.82
N VAL A 53 -15.37 2.39 10.57
CA VAL A 53 -14.76 1.12 10.13
C VAL A 53 -13.30 1.39 9.80
N LYS A 54 -12.38 0.83 10.61
CA LYS A 54 -10.95 0.93 10.35
C LYS A 54 -10.59 0.25 9.00
N PRO A 55 -9.74 0.85 8.16
CA PRO A 55 -9.25 0.18 6.95
C PRO A 55 -8.64 -1.18 7.31
N ALA A 56 -9.09 -2.25 6.66
CA ALA A 56 -8.55 -3.59 6.93
C ALA A 56 -7.13 -3.77 6.34
N LEU A 57 -6.86 -3.06 5.24
CA LEU A 57 -5.59 -3.10 4.54
C LEU A 57 -5.24 -1.76 3.89
N ASN A 58 -3.94 -1.56 3.65
CA ASN A 58 -3.40 -0.48 2.84
C ASN A 58 -2.56 -1.10 1.72
N GLN A 59 -3.01 -0.97 0.47
CA GLN A 59 -2.32 -1.53 -0.69
C GLN A 59 -1.36 -0.50 -1.28
N CYS A 60 -0.05 -0.78 -1.31
CA CYS A 60 0.96 0.19 -1.74
C CYS A 60 1.97 -0.44 -2.69
N GLY A 61 2.58 0.37 -3.54
CA GLY A 61 3.64 -0.09 -4.43
C GLY A 61 4.92 -0.32 -3.65
N PHE A 62 5.31 -1.56 -3.40
CA PHE A 62 6.49 -1.86 -2.58
C PHE A 62 7.29 -2.99 -3.21
N SER A 63 8.56 -2.74 -3.51
CA SER A 63 9.46 -3.71 -4.15
C SER A 63 10.89 -3.54 -3.66
N ILE A 64 11.72 -4.56 -3.87
CA ILE A 64 13.16 -4.50 -3.58
C ILE A 64 13.81 -3.30 -4.29
N ALA A 65 13.47 -3.07 -5.56
CA ALA A 65 14.01 -1.96 -6.32
C ALA A 65 13.53 -0.57 -5.81
N GLY A 66 12.35 -0.51 -5.17
CA GLY A 66 11.89 0.68 -4.48
C GLY A 66 12.66 0.94 -3.19
N HIS A 67 12.85 -0.09 -2.37
CA HIS A 67 13.59 0.00 -1.10
C HIS A 67 15.07 0.36 -1.30
N LEU A 68 15.69 -0.09 -2.40
CA LEU A 68 17.07 0.27 -2.77
C LEU A 68 17.20 1.66 -3.44
N GLY A 69 16.11 2.42 -3.58
CA GLY A 69 16.12 3.73 -4.24
C GLY A 69 16.43 3.68 -5.74
N ILE A 70 16.37 2.50 -6.37
CA ILE A 70 16.71 2.25 -7.77
C ILE A 70 15.63 2.81 -8.70
N LEU A 71 14.36 2.78 -8.27
CA LEU A 71 13.21 3.16 -9.09
C LEU A 71 12.42 4.37 -8.56
N TYR A 72 12.49 4.64 -7.25
CA TYR A 72 11.72 5.71 -6.62
C TYR A 72 12.65 6.53 -5.72
N ARG A 73 12.98 7.75 -6.15
CA ARG A 73 13.75 8.70 -5.33
C ARG A 73 12.87 9.41 -4.28
N ASN A 74 11.56 9.19 -4.31
CA ASN A 74 10.61 9.78 -3.38
C ASN A 74 9.73 8.71 -2.70
N ASN A 75 9.63 8.79 -1.38
CA ASN A 75 8.74 7.97 -0.53
C ASN A 75 7.28 8.42 -0.65
N THR A 76 6.82 8.68 -1.88
CA THR A 76 5.45 9.14 -2.12
C THR A 76 4.53 7.94 -2.15
N TRP A 77 3.31 8.10 -1.61
CA TRP A 77 2.22 7.13 -1.69
C TRP A 77 2.39 5.87 -0.81
N GLY A 78 3.03 6.03 0.34
CA GLY A 78 3.11 4.97 1.35
C GLY A 78 4.06 3.82 1.00
N ARG A 79 5.03 4.10 0.13
CA ARG A 79 5.99 3.13 -0.43
C ARG A 79 7.29 3.08 0.39
N ASP A 80 7.16 3.23 1.70
CA ASP A 80 8.26 3.42 2.64
C ASP A 80 8.07 2.61 3.93
N ASP A 81 9.19 2.38 4.61
CA ASP A 81 9.23 1.59 5.85
C ASP A 81 8.43 2.22 6.99
N ALA A 82 8.30 3.56 7.00
CA ALA A 82 7.52 4.27 8.00
C ALA A 82 6.03 3.92 7.87
N THR A 83 5.51 3.90 6.65
CA THR A 83 4.13 3.51 6.35
C THR A 83 3.90 2.03 6.63
N LEU A 84 4.85 1.15 6.26
CA LEU A 84 4.78 -0.27 6.60
C LEU A 84 4.71 -0.48 8.12
N SER A 85 5.60 0.16 8.86
CA SER A 85 5.65 0.09 10.33
C SER A 85 4.36 0.63 10.94
N ARG A 86 3.86 1.76 10.42
CA ARG A 86 2.62 2.36 10.91
C ARG A 86 1.40 1.48 10.68
N CYS A 87 1.29 0.84 9.50
CA CYS A 87 0.24 -0.14 9.25
C CYS A 87 0.30 -1.30 10.25
N ARG A 88 1.51 -1.79 10.55
CA ARG A 88 1.72 -2.87 11.54
C ARG A 88 1.25 -2.47 12.94
N GLU A 89 1.62 -1.28 13.41
CA GLU A 89 1.19 -0.75 14.72
C GLU A 89 -0.33 -0.62 14.82
N LEU A 90 -0.97 -0.16 13.74
CA LEU A 90 -2.41 0.06 13.68
C LEU A 90 -3.21 -1.23 13.45
N GLY A 91 -2.53 -2.37 13.22
CA GLY A 91 -3.17 -3.62 12.82
C GLY A 91 -3.90 -3.53 11.48
N ILE A 92 -3.35 -2.74 10.54
CA ILE A 92 -3.79 -2.62 9.15
C ILE A 92 -2.86 -3.51 8.31
N THR A 93 -3.41 -4.41 7.51
CA THR A 93 -2.59 -5.27 6.66
C THR A 93 -1.93 -4.45 5.55
N TYR A 94 -0.59 -4.43 5.48
CA TYR A 94 0.11 -3.82 4.36
C TYR A 94 0.15 -4.79 3.17
N PHE A 95 -0.38 -4.39 2.02
CA PHE A 95 -0.48 -5.23 0.83
C PHE A 95 0.38 -4.67 -0.29
N ALA A 96 1.47 -5.35 -0.64
CA ALA A 96 2.38 -4.88 -1.68
C ALA A 96 1.84 -5.18 -3.09
N TYR A 97 1.64 -4.16 -3.93
CA TYR A 97 1.48 -4.32 -5.37
C TYR A 97 2.81 -4.06 -6.09
N SER A 98 2.95 -4.59 -7.31
CA SER A 98 4.20 -4.52 -8.09
C SER A 98 5.46 -4.97 -7.32
N PRO A 99 5.42 -6.11 -6.59
CA PRO A 99 6.54 -6.54 -5.72
C PRO A 99 7.85 -6.79 -6.47
N LEU A 100 7.79 -7.02 -7.78
CA LEU A 100 8.94 -7.21 -8.65
C LEU A 100 9.31 -5.95 -9.46
N GLY A 101 8.85 -4.76 -9.07
CA GLY A 101 9.28 -3.48 -9.67
C GLY A 101 8.34 -2.88 -10.72
N GLY A 102 7.26 -3.58 -11.09
CA GLY A 102 6.19 -3.06 -11.96
C GLY A 102 6.62 -2.76 -13.40
N TRP A 103 5.65 -2.58 -14.29
CA TRP A 103 5.91 -2.41 -15.74
C TRP A 103 6.47 -1.02 -16.09
N ALA A 104 6.09 0.02 -15.35
CA ALA A 104 6.31 1.41 -15.74
C ALA A 104 7.76 1.91 -15.64
N LEU A 105 8.71 1.14 -15.09
CA LEU A 105 10.06 1.63 -14.74
C LEU A 105 11.21 0.66 -15.06
N GLY A 106 11.06 -0.19 -16.08
CA GLY A 106 12.11 -1.14 -16.50
C GLY A 106 11.93 -2.57 -15.97
N GLY A 107 10.78 -2.86 -15.37
CA GLY A 107 10.23 -4.20 -15.26
C GLY A 107 10.83 -5.11 -14.18
N THR A 108 10.13 -6.22 -13.99
CA THR A 108 10.55 -7.45 -13.29
C THR A 108 12.01 -7.83 -13.52
N ALA A 109 12.55 -7.54 -14.72
CA ALA A 109 13.93 -7.81 -15.08
C ALA A 109 14.96 -7.16 -14.13
N ARG A 110 14.78 -5.92 -13.69
CA ARG A 110 15.76 -5.26 -12.81
C ARG A 110 15.85 -5.92 -11.44
N VAL A 111 14.71 -6.35 -10.87
CA VAL A 111 14.69 -7.08 -9.59
C VAL A 111 15.24 -8.48 -9.74
N LEU A 112 14.87 -9.21 -10.80
CA LEU A 112 15.33 -10.59 -11.01
C LEU A 112 16.80 -10.71 -11.43
N HIS A 113 17.40 -9.64 -11.96
CA HIS A 113 18.82 -9.59 -12.29
C HIS A 113 19.69 -8.96 -11.20
N ASP A 114 19.09 -8.49 -10.10
CA ASP A 114 19.85 -7.99 -8.96
C ASP A 114 20.79 -9.10 -8.41
N PRO A 115 22.09 -8.84 -8.21
CA PRO A 115 23.04 -9.84 -7.74
C PRO A 115 22.66 -10.49 -6.41
N THR A 116 22.06 -9.72 -5.50
CA THR A 116 21.60 -10.22 -4.19
C THR A 116 20.43 -11.16 -4.36
N VAL A 117 19.45 -10.77 -5.17
CA VAL A 117 18.29 -11.63 -5.49
C VAL A 117 18.74 -12.94 -6.13
N ARG A 118 19.68 -12.90 -7.09
CA ARG A 118 20.22 -14.09 -7.75
C ARG A 118 21.00 -15.01 -6.81
N ALA A 119 21.78 -14.45 -5.89
CA ALA A 119 22.53 -15.23 -4.90
C ALA A 119 21.58 -16.00 -3.95
N ILE A 120 20.51 -15.34 -3.49
CA ILE A 120 19.48 -15.96 -2.65
C ILE A 120 18.73 -17.04 -3.46
N ALA A 121 18.28 -16.71 -4.68
CA ALA A 121 17.62 -17.66 -5.59
C ALA A 121 18.43 -18.94 -5.79
N THR A 122 19.73 -18.81 -6.07
CA THR A 122 20.65 -19.96 -6.22
C THR A 122 20.76 -20.79 -4.95
N THR A 123 20.90 -20.13 -3.80
CA THR A 123 21.01 -20.80 -2.48
C THR A 123 19.76 -21.61 -2.14
N HIS A 124 18.58 -21.13 -2.54
CA HIS A 124 17.30 -21.76 -2.22
C HIS A 124 16.70 -22.61 -3.36
N ASN A 125 17.36 -22.67 -4.53
CA ASN A 125 16.86 -23.33 -5.73
C ASN A 125 15.43 -22.87 -6.12
N ARG A 126 15.24 -21.55 -6.18
CA ARG A 126 13.96 -20.90 -6.49
C ARG A 126 14.15 -19.72 -7.43
#